data_AF-A0A1I2PLQ6-F1
#
_entry.id   AF-A0A1I2PLQ6-F1
#
_cell.length_a   1.000
_cell.length_b   1.000
_cell.length_c   1.000
_cell.angle_alpha   90.00
_cell.angle_beta   90.00
_cell.angle_gamma   90.00
#
_symmetry.space_group_name_H-M   'P 1'
#
loop_
_entity.id
_entity.type
_entity.pdbx_description
1 polymer ?
#
loop_
_entity_poly.entity_id
_entity_poly.type
_entity_poly.pdbx_seq_one_letter_code
_entity_poly.pdbx_strand_id
1 'polypeptide(L)' 'MAKQLTILVWGAIYGEVIGYVLSALSGTAFDPAMSAVIPAIGGLIAINLLSLFVKSPEKK' A
#
# COMPACT_ATOMS: atom_id res chain seq x y z
N MET A 1 -9.04 11.27 8.60
CA MET A 1 -9.68 10.02 8.13
C MET A 1 -9.56 9.81 6.62
N ALA A 2 -9.92 10.79 5.77
CA ALA A 2 -9.87 10.63 4.31
C ALA A 2 -8.51 10.13 3.76
N LYS A 3 -7.39 10.70 4.22
CA LYS A 3 -6.03 10.29 3.80
C LYS A 3 -5.76 8.79 4.01
N GLN A 4 -6.13 8.23 5.16
CA GLN A 4 -5.90 6.82 5.49
C GLN A 4 -6.75 5.90 4.61
N LEU A 5 -8.01 6.28 4.36
CA LEU A 5 -8.89 5.55 3.46
C LEU A 5 -8.34 5.54 2.02
N THR A 6 -7.86 6.69 1.53
CA THR A 6 -7.20 6.80 0.22
C THR A 6 -6.01 5.85 0.12
N ILE A 7 -5.17 5.77 1.17
CA ILE A 7 -4.00 4.87 1.20
C ILE A 7 -4.44 3.41 1.15
N LEU A 8 -5.48 3.03 1.89
CA LEU A 8 -5.97 1.64 1.89
C LEU A 8 -6.51 1.24 0.53
N VAL A 9 -7.34 2.08 -0.09
CA VAL A 9 -7.95 1.79 -1.40
C VAL A 9 -6.87 1.68 -2.48
N TRP A 10 -5.98 2.68 -2.57
CA TRP A 10 -4.93 2.65 -3.58
C TRP A 10 -3.85 1.62 -3.30
N GLY A 11 -3.53 1.38 -2.04
CA GLY A 11 -2.61 0.32 -1.61
C GLY A 11 -3.10 -1.06 -2.05
N ALA A 12 -4.39 -1.34 -1.89
CA ALA A 12 -4.98 -2.59 -2.37
C ALA A 12 -4.89 -2.73 -3.90
N ILE A 13 -5.32 -1.70 -4.65
CA ILE A 13 -5.33 -1.73 -6.13
C ILE A 13 -3.91 -1.92 -6.68
N TYR A 14 -2.94 -1.10 -6.23
CA TYR A 14 -1.56 -1.25 -6.69
C TYR A 14 -0.93 -2.56 -6.24
N GLY A 15 -1.33 -3.05 -5.06
CA GLY A 15 -0.93 -4.33 -4.54
C GLY A 15 -1.34 -5.50 -5.42
N GLU A 16 -2.59 -5.52 -5.88
CA GLU A 16 -3.10 -6.55 -6.80
C GLU A 16 -2.38 -6.52 -8.14
N VAL A 17 -2.15 -5.32 -8.71
CA VAL A 17 -1.43 -5.17 -9.99
C VAL A 17 0.00 -5.70 -9.86
N ILE A 18 0.72 -5.29 -8.81
CA ILE A 18 2.10 -5.74 -8.58
C ILE A 18 2.13 -7.24 -8.28
N GLY A 19 1.23 -7.73 -7.43
CA GLY A 19 1.15 -9.14 -7.04
C GLY A 19 0.84 -10.05 -8.23
N TYR A 20 -0.01 -9.62 -9.16
CA TYR A 20 -0.30 -10.34 -10.39
C TYR A 20 0.94 -10.44 -11.29
N VAL A 21 1.62 -9.31 -11.51
CA VAL A 21 2.86 -9.27 -12.32
C VAL A 21 3.95 -10.14 -11.69
N LEU A 22 4.13 -10.07 -10.37
CA LEU A 22 5.11 -10.88 -9.66
C LEU A 22 4.78 -12.37 -9.75
N SER A 23 3.51 -12.75 -9.58
CA SER A 23 3.08 -14.15 -9.67
C SER A 23 3.32 -14.73 -11.07
N ALA A 24 3.06 -13.94 -12.11
CA ALA A 24 3.36 -14.31 -13.48
C ALA A 24 4.88 -14.48 -13.71
N LEU A 25 5.70 -13.63 -13.10
CA LEU A 25 7.16 -13.67 -13.23
C LEU A 25 7.79 -14.85 -12.46
N SER A 26 7.27 -15.18 -11.28
CA SER A 26 7.76 -16.28 -10.44
C SER A 26 7.13 -17.64 -10.79
N GLY A 27 6.13 -17.67 -11.68
CA GLY A 27 5.38 -18.89 -12.00
C GLY A 27 4.55 -19.41 -10.83
N THR A 28 4.22 -18.57 -9.86
CA THR A 28 3.42 -18.94 -8.68
C THR A 28 1.94 -18.65 -8.90
N ALA A 29 1.07 -19.32 -8.15
CA ALA A 29 -0.35 -18.99 -8.16
C ALA A 29 -0.58 -17.57 -7.61
N PHE A 30 -1.39 -16.78 -8.33
CA PHE A 30 -1.78 -15.45 -7.87
C PHE A 30 -2.86 -15.56 -6.78
N ASP A 31 -2.60 -14.92 -5.64
CA ASP A 31 -3.58 -14.74 -4.56
C ASP A 31 -4.02 -13.27 -4.50
N PRO A 32 -5.23 -12.93 -4.99
CA PRO A 32 -5.73 -11.55 -5.02
C PRO A 32 -5.92 -10.97 -3.61
N ALA A 33 -6.38 -11.79 -2.65
CA ALA A 33 -6.68 -11.32 -1.31
C ALA A 33 -5.40 -10.92 -0.57
N MET A 34 -4.37 -11.76 -0.64
CA MET A 34 -3.07 -11.45 -0.04
C MET A 34 -2.38 -10.28 -0.75
N SER A 35 -2.51 -10.21 -2.08
CA SER A 35 -1.94 -9.13 -2.89
C SER A 35 -2.61 -7.77 -2.62
N ALA A 36 -3.88 -7.74 -2.20
CA ALA A 36 -4.56 -6.52 -1.79
C ALA A 36 -4.26 -6.12 -0.33
N VAL A 37 -4.31 -7.09 0.59
CA VAL A 37 -4.24 -6.83 2.04
C VAL A 37 -2.84 -6.42 2.47
N ILE A 38 -1.80 -7.12 2.02
CA ILE A 38 -0.42 -6.85 2.43
C ILE A 38 -0.01 -5.42 2.08
N PRO A 39 -0.21 -4.92 0.84
CA PRO A 39 0.22 -3.59 0.46
C PRO A 39 -0.67 -2.49 1.05
N ALA A 40 -1.96 -2.75 1.25
CA ALA A 40 -2.85 -1.82 1.95
C ALA A 40 -2.42 -1.58 3.41
N ILE A 41 -2.15 -2.66 4.15
CA ILE A 41 -1.66 -2.56 5.54
C ILE A 41 -0.25 -1.98 5.57
N GLY A 42 0.65 -2.46 4.69
CA GLY A 42 2.03 -1.98 4.59
C GLY A 42 2.09 -0.48 4.30
N GLY A 43 1.28 0.02 3.37
CA GLY A 43 1.18 1.44 3.06
C GLY A 43 0.66 2.28 4.23
N LEU A 44 -0.32 1.77 4.98
CA LEU A 44 -0.85 2.44 6.17
C LEU A 44 0.21 2.55 7.27
N ILE A 45 0.92 1.46 7.55
CA ILE A 45 2.02 1.45 8.52
C ILE A 45 3.13 2.40 8.08
N ALA A 46 3.58 2.29 6.82
CA ALA A 46 4.67 3.11 6.30
C ALA A 46 4.38 4.61 6.40
N ILE A 47 3.16 5.04 6.05
CA ILE A 47 2.80 6.46 6.10
C ILE A 47 2.67 6.96 7.54
N ASN A 48 2.16 6.15 8.46
CA ASN A 48 2.12 6.50 9.87
C ASN A 48 3.54 6.62 10.45
N LEU A 49 4.45 5.71 10.11
CA LEU A 49 5.85 5.80 10.52
C LEU A 49 6.55 7.02 9.92
N LEU A 50 6.39 7.28 8.62
CA LEU A 50 6.97 8.45 7.96
C LEU A 50 6.46 9.76 8.57
N SER A 51 5.21 9.80 9.04
CA SER A 51 4.67 11.00 9.69
C SER A 51 5.38 11.36 11.01
N LEU A 52 6.06 10.41 11.65
CA LEU A 52 6.88 10.67 12.84
C LEU A 52 8.20 11.37 12.49
N PHE A 53 8.73 11.13 11.28
CA PHE A 53 10.02 11.66 10.85
C PHE A 53 9.87 12.91 9.96
N VAL A 54 8.77 13.03 9.23
CA VAL A 54 8.50 14.14 8.31
C VAL A 54 7.62 15.16 9.00
N LYS A 55 8.22 16.26 9.48
CA LYS A 55 7.46 17.44 9.91
C LYS A 55 6.73 18.03 8.71
N SER A 56 5.45 18.36 8.90
CA SER A 56 4.73 19.15 7.90
C SER A 56 5.43 20.49 7.73
N PRO A 57 5.66 20.97 6.48
CA PRO A 57 6.19 22.30 6.27
C PRO A 57 5.25 23.31 6.97
N GLU A 58 5.82 24.22 7.76
CA GLU A 58 5.05 25.30 8.36
C GLU A 58 4.31 26.03 7.24
N LYS A 59 2.98 26.06 7.33
CA LYS A 59 2.18 26.91 6.44
C LYS A 59 2.59 28.36 6.70
N LYS A 60 3.36 28.94 5.77
CA LYS A 60 3.46 30.40 5.63
C LYS A 60 2.14 30.97 5.12
#